data_AF-A0A7S3GYN5-F1
#
_entry.id   AF-A0A7S3GYN5-F1
#
_cell.length_a   1.000
_cell.length_b   1.000
_cell.length_c   1.000
_cell.angle_alpha   90.00
_cell.angle_beta   90.00
_cell.angle_gamma   90.00
#
_symmetry.space_group_name_H-M   'P 1'
#
loop_
_entity.id
_entity.type
_entity.pdbx_description
1 polymer ?
#
loop_
_entity_poly.entity_id
_entity_poly.type
_entity_poly.pdbx_seq_one_letter_code
_entity_poly.pdbx_strand_id
1 'polypeptide(L)'
;HVLNLYDENEGFSTVSPFIELLTPDASMEFADGNGTTDVVFLYTVGSGQMANTVSFMLQLEEGLFQDPYERTFTNLTSSEGVVYTVEGISIDTTPATVIRVNSTEKNGTYYPGDVMDVYVIFSKPVYILGNGLPALELFLPSQLDNDLLAYYHYGNGTTELHFTYVVPPPNQGMAPQSPDRLDYANADGLYK
;
A
#
# COMPACT_ATOMS: atom_id res chain seq x y z
N HIS A 1 -10.67 -32.74 9.80
CA HIS A 1 -11.77 -32.59 10.77
C HIS A 1 -11.83 -31.13 11.14
N VAL A 2 -13.01 -30.50 11.06
CA VAL A 2 -13.22 -29.03 11.02
C VAL A 2 -13.21 -28.42 12.43
N LEU A 3 -12.59 -27.25 12.60
CA LEU A 3 -12.57 -26.44 13.81
C LEU A 3 -13.92 -25.77 13.82
N ASN A 4 -14.89 -26.44 14.44
CA ASN A 4 -16.23 -25.92 14.57
C ASN A 4 -16.40 -25.43 16.00
N LEU A 5 -16.45 -24.11 16.15
CA LEU A 5 -16.80 -23.49 17.42
C LEU A 5 -18.33 -23.50 17.53
N TYR A 6 -18.88 -24.31 18.44
CA TYR A 6 -20.31 -24.47 18.71
C TYR A 6 -20.81 -23.56 19.86
N ASP A 7 -21.55 -22.50 19.57
CA ASP A 7 -22.21 -21.70 20.61
C ASP A 7 -23.42 -22.48 21.16
N GLU A 8 -23.46 -22.71 22.47
CA GLU A 8 -24.54 -23.45 23.13
C GLU A 8 -25.90 -22.73 23.09
N ASN A 9 -25.92 -21.43 22.78
CA ASN A 9 -27.13 -20.62 22.66
C ASN A 9 -27.62 -20.42 21.20
N GLU A 10 -26.76 -20.64 20.19
CA GLU A 10 -27.05 -20.29 18.78
C GLU A 10 -26.80 -21.45 17.77
N GLY A 11 -26.28 -22.60 18.21
CA GLY A 11 -25.79 -23.66 17.30
C GLY A 11 -24.37 -23.35 16.81
N PHE A 12 -23.90 -24.01 15.74
CA PHE A 12 -22.56 -23.74 15.17
C PHE A 12 -22.35 -22.23 14.98
N SER A 13 -21.42 -21.65 15.75
CA SER A 13 -21.07 -20.25 15.62
C SER A 13 -20.44 -20.07 14.25
N THR A 14 -20.99 -19.16 13.46
CA THR A 14 -20.44 -18.80 12.14
C THR A 14 -19.28 -17.81 12.25
N VAL A 15 -18.90 -17.42 13.48
CA VAL A 15 -17.81 -16.47 13.73
C VAL A 15 -16.50 -17.23 13.79
N SER A 16 -15.57 -16.89 12.89
CA SER A 16 -14.22 -17.45 12.92
C SER A 16 -13.48 -16.98 14.17
N PRO A 17 -12.72 -17.86 14.87
CA PRO A 17 -11.97 -17.46 16.05
C PRO A 17 -11.00 -16.33 15.71
N PHE A 18 -10.81 -15.41 16.64
CA PHE A 18 -9.86 -14.32 16.50
C PHE A 18 -9.07 -14.08 17.79
N ILE A 19 -7.93 -13.40 17.67
CA ILE A 19 -7.12 -12.91 18.78
C ILE A 19 -7.04 -11.40 18.64
N GLU A 20 -7.38 -10.66 19.70
CA GLU A 20 -7.16 -9.21 19.73
C GLU A 20 -5.67 -8.88 19.87
N LEU A 21 -5.20 -7.96 19.02
CA LEU A 21 -3.89 -7.37 19.12
C LEU A 21 -3.96 -6.14 20.03
N LEU A 22 -3.05 -6.08 21.00
CA LEU A 22 -2.82 -4.90 21.83
C LEU A 22 -2.01 -3.85 21.08
N THR A 23 -1.16 -4.27 20.14
CA THR A 23 -0.36 -3.39 19.30
C THR A 23 -0.11 -4.08 17.96
N PRO A 24 -0.44 -3.45 16.82
CA PRO A 24 -1.40 -2.35 16.71
C PRO A 24 -2.81 -2.78 17.16
N ASP A 25 -3.70 -1.83 17.41
CA ASP A 25 -5.11 -2.13 17.69
C ASP A 25 -5.77 -2.77 16.45
N ALA A 26 -6.05 -4.07 16.53
CA ALA A 26 -6.51 -4.93 15.45
C ALA A 26 -6.91 -6.33 15.98
N SER A 27 -7.33 -7.21 15.07
CA SER A 27 -7.50 -8.63 15.34
C SER A 27 -6.70 -9.49 14.36
N MET A 28 -6.27 -10.67 14.82
CA MET A 28 -5.84 -11.77 13.96
C MET A 28 -6.98 -12.78 13.83
N GLU A 29 -7.30 -13.22 12.63
CA GLU A 29 -8.33 -14.21 12.37
C GLU A 29 -7.71 -15.60 12.17
N PHE A 30 -8.38 -16.64 12.65
CA PHE A 30 -7.97 -18.02 12.42
C PHE A 30 -7.96 -18.32 10.92
N ALA A 31 -6.84 -18.85 10.43
CA ALA A 31 -6.65 -19.15 9.03
C ALA A 31 -6.47 -20.66 8.76
N ASP A 32 -5.69 -21.35 9.59
CA ASP A 32 -5.38 -22.77 9.37
C ASP A 32 -4.82 -23.45 10.64
N GLY A 33 -4.56 -24.76 10.56
CA GLY A 33 -3.88 -25.53 11.62
C GLY A 33 -4.79 -26.47 12.40
N ASN A 34 -6.00 -26.63 11.93
CA ASN A 34 -7.02 -27.41 12.59
C ASN A 34 -6.74 -28.92 12.60
N GLY A 35 -6.87 -29.55 13.77
CA GLY A 35 -6.48 -30.93 14.01
C GLY A 35 -4.97 -31.15 14.06
N THR A 36 -4.18 -30.07 14.13
CA THR A 36 -2.72 -30.11 14.26
C THR A 36 -2.28 -29.47 15.58
N THR A 37 -0.99 -29.54 15.88
CA THR A 37 -0.39 -28.86 17.04
C THR A 37 -0.09 -27.39 16.79
N ASP A 38 -0.17 -26.94 15.52
CA ASP A 38 0.23 -25.61 15.09
C ASP A 38 -1.00 -24.89 14.52
N VAL A 39 -1.44 -23.81 15.16
CA VAL A 39 -2.55 -22.97 14.67
C VAL A 39 -2.01 -21.69 14.05
N VAL A 40 -2.60 -21.29 12.93
CA VAL A 40 -2.20 -20.11 12.17
C VAL A 40 -3.30 -19.08 12.27
N PHE A 41 -2.93 -17.89 12.75
CA PHE A 41 -3.77 -16.70 12.73
C PHE A 41 -3.16 -15.67 11.79
N LEU A 42 -3.98 -15.02 10.98
CA LEU A 42 -3.59 -13.98 10.03
C LEU A 42 -4.08 -12.63 10.51
N TYR A 43 -3.18 -11.66 10.55
CA TYR A 43 -3.53 -10.25 10.69
C TYR A 43 -3.22 -9.52 9.40
N THR A 44 -4.22 -8.77 8.93
CA THR A 44 -4.10 -7.89 7.76
C THR A 44 -3.84 -6.48 8.24
N VAL A 45 -2.72 -5.90 7.81
CA VAL A 45 -2.39 -4.51 8.10
C VAL A 45 -3.42 -3.59 7.46
N GLY A 46 -4.15 -2.85 8.29
CA GLY A 46 -5.10 -1.83 7.91
C GLY A 46 -4.43 -0.48 7.62
N SER A 47 -5.13 0.37 6.86
CA SER A 47 -4.68 1.72 6.52
C SER A 47 -4.44 2.58 7.77
N GLY A 48 -3.31 3.30 7.81
CA GLY A 48 -2.95 4.22 8.89
C GLY A 48 -2.32 3.55 10.11
N GLN A 49 -2.21 2.22 10.15
CA GLN A 49 -1.55 1.52 11.24
C GLN A 49 -0.03 1.73 11.21
N MET A 50 0.53 1.95 12.39
CA MET A 50 1.96 2.15 12.64
C MET A 50 2.34 1.37 13.90
N ALA A 51 3.31 0.47 13.81
CA ALA A 51 3.78 -0.29 14.97
C ALA A 51 5.20 -0.82 14.75
N ASN A 52 5.98 -0.92 15.83
CA ASN A 52 7.33 -1.52 15.82
C ASN A 52 7.37 -2.91 16.48
N THR A 53 6.20 -3.41 16.87
CA THR A 53 5.98 -4.71 17.51
C THR A 53 4.55 -5.15 17.22
N VAL A 54 4.32 -6.46 17.23
CA VAL A 54 2.97 -7.02 17.35
C VAL A 54 2.82 -7.61 18.75
N SER A 55 1.78 -7.24 19.50
CA SER A 55 1.54 -7.80 20.83
C SER A 55 0.09 -8.21 21.02
N PHE A 56 -0.13 -9.27 21.78
CA PHE A 56 -1.46 -9.83 22.04
C PHE A 56 -1.47 -10.61 23.36
N MET A 57 -2.66 -10.80 23.91
CA MET A 57 -2.90 -11.80 24.95
C MET A 57 -3.61 -12.98 24.32
N LEU A 58 -3.21 -14.20 24.72
CA LEU A 58 -3.85 -15.39 24.20
C LEU A 58 -5.11 -15.69 25.02
N GLN A 59 -6.27 -15.26 24.53
CA GLN A 59 -7.57 -15.54 25.12
C GLN A 59 -8.17 -16.79 24.46
N LEU A 60 -7.86 -17.97 25.03
CA LEU A 60 -8.42 -19.24 24.56
C LEU A 60 -9.75 -19.59 25.25
N GLU A 61 -10.15 -18.84 26.27
CA GLU A 61 -11.34 -19.13 27.08
C GLU A 61 -12.66 -18.96 26.31
N GLU A 62 -12.65 -18.15 25.24
CA GLU A 62 -13.78 -17.99 24.32
C GLU A 62 -13.74 -18.96 23.13
N GLY A 63 -12.65 -19.74 23.01
CA GLY A 63 -12.50 -20.76 21.99
C GLY A 63 -13.10 -22.09 22.43
N LEU A 64 -13.69 -22.80 21.47
CA LEU A 64 -14.20 -24.16 21.64
C LEU A 64 -13.28 -25.16 20.96
N PHE A 65 -12.58 -25.94 21.76
CA PHE A 65 -11.59 -26.88 21.26
C PHE A 65 -12.15 -28.29 21.36
N GLN A 66 -12.04 -29.07 20.28
CA GLN A 66 -12.42 -30.48 20.29
C GLN A 66 -11.22 -31.37 20.01
N ASP A 67 -11.18 -32.54 20.63
CA ASP A 67 -10.26 -33.60 20.20
C ASP A 67 -10.81 -34.35 18.98
N PRO A 68 -10.04 -35.28 18.37
CA PRO A 68 -10.51 -36.10 17.26
C PRO A 68 -11.72 -37.00 17.56
N TYR A 69 -12.18 -37.06 18.82
CA TYR A 69 -13.35 -37.81 19.26
C TYR A 69 -14.52 -36.88 19.65
N GLU A 70 -14.48 -35.61 19.24
CA GLU A 70 -15.52 -34.59 19.45
C GLU A 70 -15.78 -34.24 20.92
N ARG A 71 -14.78 -34.47 21.79
CA ARG A 71 -14.85 -34.04 23.19
C ARG A 71 -14.44 -32.58 23.29
N THR A 72 -15.35 -31.71 23.70
CA THR A 72 -15.09 -30.28 23.90
C THR A 72 -14.26 -30.04 25.15
N PHE A 73 -13.21 -29.23 25.02
CA PHE A 73 -12.44 -28.65 26.11
C PHE A 73 -12.83 -27.18 26.23
N THR A 74 -13.32 -26.80 27.40
CA THR A 74 -13.67 -25.41 27.74
C THR A 74 -12.63 -24.74 28.63
N ASN A 75 -11.58 -25.46 29.03
CA ASN A 75 -10.56 -24.96 29.95
C ASN A 75 -9.17 -25.34 29.44
N LEU A 76 -8.72 -24.64 28.40
CA LEU A 76 -7.32 -24.67 28.01
C LEU A 76 -6.57 -23.69 28.92
N THR A 77 -5.56 -24.16 29.64
CA THR A 77 -4.72 -23.26 30.44
C THR A 77 -3.87 -22.42 29.50
N SER A 78 -4.33 -21.21 29.19
CA SER A 78 -3.43 -20.13 28.80
C SER A 78 -2.81 -19.53 30.05
N SER A 79 -1.67 -18.88 29.90
CA SER A 79 -1.10 -18.07 30.95
C SER A 79 -1.90 -16.76 31.03
N GLU A 80 -2.95 -16.76 31.84
CA GLU A 80 -3.80 -15.60 32.07
C GLU A 80 -2.96 -14.34 32.35
N GLY A 81 -3.29 -13.22 31.68
CA GLY A 81 -2.60 -11.95 31.83
C GLY A 81 -1.19 -11.86 31.22
N VAL A 82 -0.72 -12.88 30.49
CA VAL A 82 0.56 -12.81 29.78
C VAL A 82 0.38 -12.16 28.41
N VAL A 83 1.17 -11.11 28.19
CA VAL A 83 1.33 -10.46 26.89
C VAL A 83 2.46 -11.14 26.12
N TYR A 84 2.12 -11.64 24.94
CA TYR A 84 3.08 -12.12 23.95
C TYR A 84 3.45 -10.95 23.04
N THR A 85 4.74 -10.74 22.83
CA THR A 85 5.26 -9.68 21.96
C THR A 85 6.15 -10.30 20.90
N VAL A 86 5.85 -10.01 19.64
CA VAL A 86 6.68 -10.32 18.47
C VAL A 86 7.47 -9.06 18.12
N GLU A 87 8.78 -9.10 18.39
CA GLU A 87 9.71 -8.03 18.08
C GLU A 87 10.31 -8.20 16.68
N GLY A 88 10.92 -7.13 16.14
CA GLY A 88 11.56 -7.15 14.82
C GLY A 88 10.59 -6.97 13.64
N ILE A 89 9.31 -6.68 13.92
CA ILE A 89 8.30 -6.32 12.92
C ILE A 89 8.14 -4.79 12.89
N SER A 90 8.14 -4.19 11.70
CA SER A 90 7.80 -2.77 11.52
C SER A 90 6.63 -2.65 10.55
N ILE A 91 5.53 -2.10 11.04
CA ILE A 91 4.34 -1.75 10.27
C ILE A 91 4.40 -0.25 10.03
N ASP A 92 4.50 0.13 8.76
CA ASP A 92 4.44 1.52 8.33
C ASP A 92 3.56 1.63 7.09
N THR A 93 2.38 2.21 7.27
CA THR A 93 1.39 2.42 6.21
C THR A 93 1.35 3.85 5.69
N THR A 94 2.31 4.69 6.07
CA THR A 94 2.35 6.07 5.55
C THR A 94 2.60 6.05 4.04
N PRO A 95 1.73 6.72 3.24
CA PRO A 95 1.87 6.76 1.78
C PRO A 95 3.20 7.37 1.34
N ALA A 96 3.72 6.92 0.20
CA ALA A 96 4.83 7.60 -0.45
C ALA A 96 4.40 9.01 -0.90
N THR A 97 5.31 9.97 -0.79
CA THR A 97 5.10 11.36 -1.18
C THR A 97 6.19 11.79 -2.16
N VAL A 98 5.86 12.69 -3.08
CA VAL A 98 6.85 13.29 -3.98
C VAL A 98 7.73 14.25 -3.19
N ILE A 99 9.04 14.00 -3.18
CA ILE A 99 10.05 14.88 -2.57
C ILE A 99 10.49 15.95 -3.58
N ARG A 100 10.75 15.54 -4.82
CA ARG A 100 11.30 16.41 -5.86
C ARG A 100 11.01 15.84 -7.25
N VAL A 101 10.87 16.73 -8.22
CA VAL A 101 10.98 16.44 -9.64
C VAL A 101 12.26 17.10 -10.17
N ASN A 102 13.07 16.38 -10.94
CA ASN A 102 14.32 16.91 -11.48
C ASN A 102 14.64 16.34 -12.88
N SER A 103 15.68 16.88 -13.51
CA SER A 103 16.26 16.37 -14.74
C SER A 103 17.79 16.38 -14.64
N THR A 104 18.46 15.46 -15.35
CA THR A 104 19.92 15.49 -15.51
C THR A 104 20.36 16.32 -16.72
N GLU A 105 19.40 16.77 -17.52
CA GLU A 105 19.64 17.56 -18.72
C GLU A 105 20.22 18.93 -18.39
N LYS A 106 21.19 19.37 -19.20
CA LYS A 106 21.82 20.68 -18.98
C LYS A 106 20.85 21.81 -19.34
N ASN A 107 20.96 22.93 -18.65
CA ASN A 107 20.22 24.12 -19.07
C ASN A 107 20.63 24.52 -20.49
N GLY A 108 19.65 24.71 -21.38
CA GLY A 108 19.90 24.99 -22.78
C GLY A 108 18.61 25.03 -23.61
N THR A 109 18.79 25.21 -24.92
CA THR A 109 17.71 25.14 -25.90
C THR A 109 17.66 23.72 -26.47
N TYR A 110 16.46 23.14 -26.44
CA TYR A 110 16.18 21.82 -27.02
C TYR A 110 15.30 21.98 -28.26
N TYR A 111 15.52 21.10 -29.24
CA TYR A 111 14.89 21.10 -30.55
C TYR A 111 14.00 19.86 -30.74
N PRO A 112 13.06 19.88 -31.69
CA PRO A 112 12.23 18.72 -31.99
C PRO A 112 13.04 17.44 -32.21
N GLY A 113 12.66 16.37 -31.50
CA GLY A 113 13.35 15.09 -31.50
C GLY A 113 14.40 14.92 -30.39
N ASP A 114 14.76 15.99 -29.68
CA ASP A 114 15.60 15.87 -28.49
C ASP A 114 14.86 15.09 -27.40
N VAL A 115 15.62 14.31 -26.63
CA VAL A 115 15.11 13.45 -25.57
C VAL A 115 15.59 14.00 -24.24
N MET A 116 14.67 14.15 -23.30
CA MET A 116 14.95 14.65 -21.95
C MET A 116 14.52 13.61 -20.92
N ASP A 117 15.43 13.26 -20.00
CA ASP A 117 15.09 12.47 -18.82
C ASP A 117 14.54 13.39 -17.72
N VAL A 118 13.32 13.09 -17.26
CA VAL A 118 12.67 13.75 -16.13
C VAL A 118 12.39 12.68 -15.10
N TYR A 119 12.83 12.88 -13.87
CA TYR A 119 12.65 11.89 -12.82
C TYR A 119 12.01 12.48 -11.56
N VAL A 120 11.21 11.65 -10.90
CA VAL A 120 10.45 11.98 -9.70
C VAL A 120 11.02 11.16 -8.55
N ILE A 121 11.46 11.84 -7.50
CA ILE A 121 11.97 11.24 -6.27
C ILE A 121 10.82 11.16 -5.26
N PHE A 122 10.58 9.97 -4.74
CA PHE A 122 9.59 9.67 -3.71
C PHE A 122 10.25 9.43 -2.35
N SER A 123 9.49 9.60 -1.27
CA SER A 123 9.94 9.32 0.09
C SER A 123 10.15 7.84 0.42
N LYS A 124 9.55 6.94 -0.37
CA LYS A 124 9.62 5.48 -0.24
C LYS A 124 9.53 4.83 -1.62
N PRO A 125 9.94 3.55 -1.76
CA PRO A 125 9.74 2.82 -3.01
C PRO A 125 8.27 2.81 -3.45
N VAL A 126 8.02 3.03 -4.73
CA VAL A 126 6.67 3.03 -5.33
C VAL A 126 6.54 1.92 -6.37
N TYR A 127 5.37 1.29 -6.41
CA TYR A 127 5.03 0.27 -7.40
C TYR A 127 3.93 0.74 -8.33
N ILE A 128 4.19 0.69 -9.64
CA ILE A 128 3.19 0.89 -10.69
C ILE A 128 2.53 -0.47 -10.91
N LEU A 129 1.21 -0.53 -10.67
CA LEU A 129 0.40 -1.74 -10.82
C LEU A 129 -0.52 -1.63 -12.03
N GLY A 130 -0.83 -2.77 -12.64
CA GLY A 130 -1.72 -2.86 -13.81
C GLY A 130 -1.03 -2.54 -15.13
N ASN A 131 -1.84 -2.36 -16.18
CA ASN A 131 -1.35 -2.17 -17.55
C ASN A 131 -1.21 -0.68 -17.96
N GLY A 132 -1.65 0.24 -17.10
CA GLY A 132 -1.53 1.68 -17.34
C GLY A 132 -0.19 2.19 -16.83
N LEU A 133 0.60 2.81 -17.72
CA LEU A 133 1.84 3.49 -17.33
C LEU A 133 1.55 4.97 -17.05
N PRO A 134 2.14 5.56 -16.00
CA PRO A 134 1.97 6.97 -15.71
C PRO A 134 2.68 7.84 -16.75
N ALA A 135 2.19 9.07 -16.91
CA ALA A 135 2.84 10.12 -17.66
C ALA A 135 2.88 11.41 -16.83
N LEU A 136 3.88 12.25 -17.06
CA LEU A 136 3.97 13.60 -16.51
C LEU A 136 3.59 14.60 -17.60
N GLU A 137 2.66 15.49 -17.32
CA GLU A 137 2.38 16.62 -18.20
C GLU A 137 3.34 17.78 -17.89
N LEU A 138 4.07 18.23 -18.91
CA LEU A 138 4.95 19.38 -18.85
C LEU A 138 4.18 20.64 -19.20
N PHE A 139 4.45 21.74 -18.50
CA PHE A 139 3.87 23.03 -18.88
C PHE A 139 4.86 23.80 -19.76
N LEU A 140 4.63 23.79 -21.07
CA LEU A 140 5.41 24.56 -22.04
C LEU A 140 4.51 25.63 -22.67
N PRO A 141 4.77 26.94 -22.45
CA PRO A 141 3.89 28.02 -22.92
C PRO A 141 3.61 28.05 -24.43
N SER A 142 4.49 27.43 -25.22
CA SER A 142 4.45 27.38 -26.68
C SER A 142 3.94 26.05 -27.27
N GLN A 143 3.48 25.10 -26.44
CA GLN A 143 2.95 23.80 -26.86
C GLN A 143 1.58 23.53 -26.20
N LEU A 144 0.80 22.62 -26.76
CA LEU A 144 -0.52 22.24 -26.25
C LEU A 144 -0.75 20.73 -26.40
N ASP A 145 -1.71 20.19 -25.64
CA ASP A 145 -2.22 18.81 -25.74
C ASP A 145 -1.17 17.73 -25.40
N ASN A 146 -1.29 16.53 -25.98
CA ASN A 146 -0.46 15.36 -25.67
C ASN A 146 1.04 15.55 -25.98
N ASP A 147 1.40 16.62 -26.67
CA ASP A 147 2.78 17.04 -26.93
C ASP A 147 3.54 17.47 -25.65
N LEU A 148 2.82 17.54 -24.53
CA LEU A 148 3.31 17.86 -23.21
C LEU A 148 3.64 16.63 -22.35
N LEU A 149 3.36 15.41 -22.81
CA LEU A 149 3.50 14.21 -21.97
C LEU A 149 4.92 13.61 -22.01
N ALA A 150 5.54 13.47 -20.84
CA ALA A 150 6.70 12.62 -20.60
C ALA A 150 6.22 11.25 -20.10
N TYR A 151 6.60 10.18 -20.78
CA TYR A 151 6.10 8.84 -20.47
C TYR A 151 7.06 8.07 -19.57
N TYR A 152 6.53 7.26 -18.66
CA TYR A 152 7.34 6.39 -17.80
C TYR A 152 8.28 5.50 -18.63
N HIS A 153 9.53 5.40 -18.17
CA HIS A 153 10.59 4.62 -18.79
C HIS A 153 11.09 3.49 -17.87
N TYR A 154 11.53 3.81 -16.64
CA TYR A 154 11.98 2.82 -15.65
C TYR A 154 11.89 3.33 -14.20
N GLY A 155 12.15 2.45 -13.23
CA GLY A 155 12.20 2.80 -11.80
C GLY A 155 11.14 2.13 -10.92
N ASN A 156 10.26 1.29 -11.48
CA ASN A 156 9.24 0.56 -10.74
C ASN A 156 9.85 -0.24 -9.57
N GLY A 157 9.27 -0.11 -8.37
CA GLY A 157 9.77 -0.73 -7.13
C GLY A 157 10.93 0.03 -6.49
N THR A 158 11.26 1.24 -6.95
CA THR A 158 12.32 2.10 -6.38
C THR A 158 11.76 3.44 -5.91
N THR A 159 12.60 4.26 -5.27
CA THR A 159 12.26 5.62 -4.85
C THR A 159 12.33 6.65 -6.00
N GLU A 160 12.81 6.27 -7.18
CA GLU A 160 13.00 7.17 -8.32
C GLU A 160 12.29 6.61 -9.55
N LEU A 161 11.30 7.32 -10.07
CA LEU A 161 10.66 7.00 -11.35
C LEU A 161 11.19 7.92 -12.43
N HIS A 162 11.68 7.34 -13.53
CA HIS A 162 12.20 8.06 -14.67
C HIS A 162 11.19 8.08 -15.80
N PHE A 163 11.04 9.25 -16.41
CA PHE A 163 10.14 9.56 -17.49
C PHE A 163 10.94 10.15 -18.64
N THR A 164 10.59 9.76 -19.85
CA THR A 164 11.21 10.27 -21.07
C THR A 164 10.26 11.22 -21.76
N TYR A 165 10.71 12.47 -21.92
CA TYR A 165 10.06 13.46 -22.75
C TYR A 165 10.78 13.57 -24.08
N VAL A 166 10.05 13.50 -25.19
CA VAL A 166 10.60 13.76 -26.53
C VAL A 166 10.04 15.09 -26.99
N VAL A 167 10.92 16.05 -27.30
CA VAL A 167 10.50 17.38 -27.72
C VAL A 167 9.71 17.25 -29.03
N PRO A 168 8.43 17.66 -29.03
CA PRO A 168 7.57 17.56 -30.19
C PRO A 168 7.98 18.61 -31.25
N PRO A 169 7.57 18.44 -32.52
CA PRO A 169 7.61 19.54 -33.48
C PRO A 169 6.80 20.75 -32.96
N PRO A 170 7.04 21.98 -33.45
CA PRO A 170 6.20 23.11 -33.10
C PRO A 170 4.75 22.86 -33.50
N ASN A 171 3.81 23.13 -32.60
CA ASN A 171 2.38 23.09 -32.93
C ASN A 171 2.07 24.22 -33.92
N GLN A 172 2.10 23.87 -35.21
CA GLN A 172 1.85 24.79 -36.32
C GLN A 172 0.38 25.25 -36.26
N GLY A 173 0.11 26.42 -35.67
CA GLY A 173 -1.17 27.11 -35.80
C GLY A 173 -2.00 27.33 -34.54
N MET A 174 -1.47 27.14 -33.33
CA MET A 174 -2.18 27.47 -32.08
C MET A 174 -1.52 28.67 -31.38
N ALA A 175 -2.34 29.58 -30.87
CA ALA A 175 -1.85 30.74 -30.12
C ALA A 175 -1.16 30.27 -28.81
N PRO A 176 -0.04 30.91 -28.39
CA PRO A 176 0.62 30.59 -27.12
C PRO A 176 -0.35 30.76 -25.94
N GLN A 177 -0.18 29.95 -24.89
CA GLN A 177 -1.04 30.03 -23.71
C GLN A 177 -0.92 31.41 -23.05
N SER A 178 -2.06 32.01 -22.66
CA SER A 178 -2.04 33.28 -21.92
C SER A 178 -1.32 33.06 -20.59
N PRO A 179 -0.34 33.91 -20.21
CA PRO A 179 0.37 33.81 -18.94
C PRO A 179 -0.56 33.96 -17.71
N ASP A 180 -1.81 34.35 -17.93
CA ASP A 180 -2.84 34.55 -16.91
C ASP A 180 -3.50 33.26 -16.41
N ARG A 181 -3.17 32.09 -16.97
CA ARG A 181 -3.62 30.81 -16.37
C ARG A 181 -2.70 30.41 -15.21
N LEU A 182 -2.46 31.37 -14.33
CA LEU A 182 -1.79 31.21 -13.05
C LEU A 182 -2.85 30.81 -12.01
N ASP A 183 -3.32 29.57 -12.08
CA ASP A 183 -4.09 28.96 -10.99
C ASP A 183 -3.82 27.45 -11.02
N TYR A 184 -2.99 26.99 -10.10
CA TYR A 184 -3.24 25.92 -9.13
C TYR A 184 -1.92 25.53 -8.45
N ALA A 185 -1.58 26.30 -7.42
CA ALA A 185 -0.97 25.71 -6.25
C ALA A 185 -1.96 24.68 -5.70
N ASN A 186 -1.66 23.37 -5.82
CA ASN A 186 -1.88 22.32 -4.82
C ASN A 186 -1.82 20.91 -5.43
N ALA A 187 -1.38 19.95 -4.61
CA ALA A 187 -1.07 18.56 -4.95
C ALA A 187 -2.29 17.66 -5.30
N ASP A 188 -3.45 18.23 -5.65
CA ASP A 188 -4.69 17.48 -5.92
C ASP A 188 -4.98 17.23 -7.41
N GLY A 189 -3.99 17.44 -8.28
CA GLY A 189 -4.12 17.18 -9.72
C GLY A 189 -4.10 15.70 -10.13
N LEU A 190 -3.91 14.76 -9.20
CA LEU A 190 -3.73 13.33 -9.51
C LEU A 190 -4.99 12.48 -9.33
N TYR A 191 -6.16 12.96 -9.77
CA TYR A 191 -7.32 12.10 -10.00
C TYR A 191 -8.19 12.63 -11.15
N LYS A 192 -7.98 12.07 -12.34
CA LYS A 192 -9.03 11.64 -13.27
C LYS A 192 -8.46 10.71 -14.33
#